data_AF-A0AAV6Z9K9-F1
#
_entry.id   AF-A0AAV6Z9K9-F1
#
_cell.length_a   1.000
_cell.length_b   1.000
_cell.length_c   1.000
_cell.angle_alpha   90.00
_cell.angle_beta   90.00
_cell.angle_gamma   90.00
#
_symmetry.space_group_name_H-M   'P 1'
#
loop_
_entity.id
_entity.type
_entity.pdbx_description
1 polymer ?
#
loop_
_entity_poly.entity_id
_entity_poly.type
_entity_poly.pdbx_seq_one_letter_code
_entity_poly.pdbx_strand_id
1 'polypeptide(L)'
;MMDIIDGYLFFRFARSLGEQLGDLHAYNGLMQSKMQKTAGIIGKYPESPGAVENFGFHTTTCCGYIPQLKVPNAFRDTTIVPALLHGDLWEANVGEDDRGPILFDPGSFYGHSEYELSIGDMFGDRCGDFYEAYHRKIPKSPGFELRQPLYQLFHSLNNWNHFGSAFRRSTLDLMRYLLQIL
;
A
#
# COMPACT_ATOMS: atom_id res chain seq x y z
N MET A 1 21.13 -8.54 -19.27
CA MET A 1 20.14 -9.62 -19.47
C MET A 1 19.13 -9.43 -18.36
N MET A 2 17.84 -9.31 -18.69
CA MET A 2 16.80 -9.10 -17.69
C MET A 2 16.43 -10.47 -17.18
N ASP A 3 16.97 -10.84 -16.02
CA ASP A 3 16.69 -12.13 -15.42
C ASP A 3 15.29 -12.00 -14.80
N ILE A 4 14.30 -12.71 -15.35
CA ILE A 4 13.04 -12.93 -14.64
C ILE A 4 13.37 -13.94 -13.56
N ILE A 5 13.36 -13.47 -12.32
CA ILE A 5 14.01 -14.09 -11.17
C ILE A 5 13.20 -15.31 -10.70
N ASP A 6 13.84 -16.48 -10.67
CA ASP A 6 13.50 -17.55 -9.72
C ASP A 6 13.59 -16.93 -8.32
N GLY A 7 12.55 -17.03 -7.47
CA GLY A 7 12.31 -16.26 -6.23
C GLY A 7 13.42 -16.14 -5.15
N TYR A 8 14.62 -16.63 -5.44
CA TYR A 8 15.84 -16.48 -4.66
C TYR A 8 16.62 -15.18 -4.92
N LEU A 9 16.36 -14.40 -5.99
CA LEU A 9 17.19 -13.23 -6.34
C LEU A 9 16.63 -11.87 -5.87
N PHE A 10 15.43 -11.80 -5.27
CA PHE A 10 14.79 -10.56 -4.79
C PHE A 10 15.59 -9.79 -3.70
N PHE A 11 16.66 -10.38 -3.16
CA PHE A 11 17.27 -9.90 -1.90
C PHE A 11 18.38 -8.87 -2.08
N ARG A 12 18.94 -8.66 -3.27
CA ARG A 12 20.11 -7.76 -3.43
C ARG A 12 19.74 -6.31 -3.09
N PHE A 13 18.54 -5.88 -3.48
CA PHE A 13 18.10 -4.49 -3.30
C PHE A 13 16.88 -4.32 -2.38
N ALA A 14 16.54 -5.30 -1.54
CA ALA A 14 15.39 -5.22 -0.63
C ALA A 14 15.37 -3.94 0.23
N ARG A 15 16.52 -3.55 0.81
CA ARG A 15 16.66 -2.28 1.55
C ARG A 15 16.37 -1.07 0.66
N SER A 16 16.96 -1.02 -0.53
CA SER A 16 16.78 0.10 -1.47
C SER A 16 15.33 0.21 -1.95
N LEU A 17 14.68 -0.92 -2.24
CA LEU A 17 13.26 -0.96 -2.58
C LEU A 17 12.40 -0.39 -1.44
N GLY A 18 12.68 -0.76 -0.19
CA GLY A 18 11.98 -0.23 0.99
C GLY A 18 12.15 1.28 1.16
N GLU A 19 13.37 1.79 0.93
CA GLU A 19 13.66 3.24 0.97
C GLU A 19 12.92 3.99 -0.14
N GLN A 20 13.00 3.50 -1.38
CA GLN A 20 12.37 4.13 -2.55
C GLN A 20 10.84 4.12 -2.45
N LEU A 21 10.25 3.01 -1.97
CA LEU A 21 8.81 2.94 -1.75
C LEU A 21 8.36 3.85 -0.61
N GLY A 22 9.15 3.95 0.47
CA GLY A 22 8.91 4.90 1.55
C GLY A 22 8.92 6.36 1.05
N ASP A 23 9.87 6.70 0.18
CA ASP A 23 9.94 8.03 -0.44
C ASP A 23 8.74 8.31 -1.36
N LEU A 24 8.32 7.32 -2.15
CA LEU A 24 7.12 7.40 -3.00
C LEU A 24 5.87 7.68 -2.15
N HIS A 25 5.67 6.92 -1.07
CA HIS A 25 4.51 7.05 -0.20
C HIS A 25 4.51 8.36 0.60
N ALA A 26 5.69 8.88 0.99
CA ALA A 26 5.81 10.15 1.70
C ALA A 26 5.63 11.38 0.80
N TYR A 27 5.85 11.23 -0.52
CA TYR A 27 5.88 12.34 -1.47
C TYR A 27 4.65 13.24 -1.41
N ASN A 28 3.45 12.67 -1.37
CA ASN A 28 2.21 13.46 -1.34
C ASN A 28 2.07 14.29 -0.05
N GLY A 29 2.43 13.73 1.12
CA GLY A 29 2.45 14.49 2.37
C GLY A 29 3.46 15.64 2.37
N LEU A 30 4.61 15.45 1.70
CA LEU A 30 5.57 16.53 1.46
C LEU A 30 4.98 17.61 0.55
N MET A 31 4.19 17.25 -0.47
CA MET A 31 3.51 18.21 -1.33
C MET A 31 2.45 19.00 -0.56
N GLN A 32 1.62 18.35 0.26
CA GLN A 32 0.63 19.02 1.12
C GLN A 32 1.32 20.05 2.03
N SER A 33 2.42 19.66 2.68
CA SER A 33 3.20 20.54 3.55
C SER A 33 3.80 21.74 2.81
N LYS A 34 4.27 21.54 1.57
CA LYS A 34 4.78 22.63 0.71
C LYS A 34 3.66 23.60 0.34
N MET A 35 2.50 23.08 -0.08
CA MET A 35 1.34 23.90 -0.46
C MET A 35 0.84 24.75 0.71
N GLN A 36 0.74 24.18 1.91
CA GLN A 36 0.35 24.92 3.12
C GLN A 36 1.31 26.08 3.42
N LYS A 37 2.63 25.88 3.25
CA LYS A 37 3.64 26.93 3.44
C LYS A 37 3.56 28.02 2.39
N THR A 38 3.20 27.69 1.14
CA THR A 38 3.12 28.64 0.04
C THR A 38 1.75 29.30 -0.13
N ALA A 39 0.72 28.84 0.59
CA ALA A 39 -0.66 29.34 0.48
C ALA A 39 -0.80 30.86 0.75
N GLY A 40 0.15 31.47 1.48
CA GLY A 40 0.19 32.91 1.73
C GLY A 40 1.00 33.75 0.73
N ILE A 41 1.61 33.13 -0.30
CA ILE A 41 2.49 33.84 -1.26
C ILE A 41 1.71 34.12 -2.55
N ILE A 42 1.40 35.39 -2.81
CA ILE A 42 0.73 35.85 -4.03
C ILE A 42 1.70 35.69 -5.22
N GLY A 43 1.23 35.08 -6.32
CA GLY A 43 1.95 35.04 -7.61
C GLY A 43 2.69 33.74 -7.94
N LYS A 44 2.64 32.71 -7.08
CA LYS A 44 3.11 31.36 -7.45
C LYS A 44 1.96 30.52 -8.01
N TYR A 45 1.97 30.26 -9.31
CA TYR A 45 1.19 29.17 -9.90
C TYR A 45 1.87 27.84 -9.59
N PRO A 46 1.12 26.78 -9.23
CA PRO A 46 1.72 25.48 -8.99
C PRO A 46 2.25 24.91 -10.33
N GLU A 47 3.56 24.61 -10.38
CA GLU A 47 4.22 23.99 -11.55
C GLU A 47 3.88 22.49 -11.71
N SER A 48 3.18 21.90 -10.75
CA SER A 48 2.79 20.49 -10.71
C SER A 48 1.30 20.35 -10.39
N PRO A 49 0.67 19.20 -10.67
CA PRO A 49 -0.60 18.86 -10.03
C PRO A 49 -0.47 19.08 -8.52
N GLY A 50 -1.49 19.70 -7.91
CA GLY A 50 -1.53 19.90 -6.47
C GLY A 50 -1.50 18.59 -5.70
N ALA A 51 -1.26 18.67 -4.40
CA ALA A 51 -1.31 17.52 -3.53
C ALA A 51 -2.71 16.89 -3.53
N VAL A 52 -2.77 15.56 -3.47
CA VAL A 52 -4.03 14.83 -3.34
C VAL A 52 -4.43 14.87 -1.87
N GLU A 53 -5.63 15.37 -1.58
CA GLU A 53 -6.12 15.51 -0.20
C GLU A 53 -7.09 14.39 0.19
N ASN A 54 -7.81 13.83 -0.79
CA ASN A 54 -8.84 12.82 -0.57
C ASN A 54 -8.57 11.58 -1.43
N PHE A 55 -8.89 10.40 -0.91
CA PHE A 55 -8.89 9.13 -1.63
C PHE A 55 -10.22 8.40 -1.42
N GLY A 56 -10.54 7.49 -2.34
CA GLY A 56 -11.81 6.76 -2.38
C GLY A 56 -12.71 7.18 -3.54
N PHE A 57 -13.92 6.61 -3.59
CA PHE A 57 -14.87 6.90 -4.65
C PHE A 57 -15.64 8.19 -4.35
N HIS A 58 -15.53 9.18 -5.24
CA HIS A 58 -16.35 10.41 -5.21
C HIS A 58 -17.82 10.15 -5.55
N THR A 59 -18.12 8.95 -6.07
CA THR A 59 -19.45 8.49 -6.45
C THR A 59 -19.90 7.38 -5.50
N THR A 60 -21.14 7.46 -5.04
CA THR A 60 -21.82 6.37 -4.35
C THR A 60 -21.84 5.15 -5.27
N THR A 61 -21.16 4.07 -4.89
CA THR A 61 -21.19 2.82 -5.65
C THR A 61 -22.63 2.30 -5.76
N CYS A 62 -22.96 1.60 -6.86
CA CYS A 62 -24.30 1.04 -7.10
C CYS A 62 -24.79 0.08 -6.00
N CYS A 63 -23.89 -0.34 -5.10
CA CYS A 63 -24.17 -1.21 -3.96
C CYS A 63 -24.82 -0.50 -2.75
N GLY A 64 -25.09 0.81 -2.82
CA GLY A 64 -25.61 1.57 -1.68
C GLY A 64 -24.59 1.73 -0.54
N TYR A 65 -25.03 2.25 0.61
CA TYR A 65 -24.19 2.35 1.81
C TYR A 65 -24.14 0.98 2.50
N ILE A 66 -23.00 0.31 2.42
CA ILE A 66 -22.73 -0.90 3.22
C ILE A 66 -22.13 -0.43 4.55
N PRO A 67 -22.87 -0.51 5.68
CA PRO A 67 -22.37 -0.03 6.96
C PRO A 67 -21.16 -0.86 7.39
N GLN A 68 -20.01 -0.20 7.45
CA GLN A 68 -18.81 -0.79 8.02
C GLN A 68 -18.85 -0.63 9.54
N LEU A 69 -19.47 -1.58 10.25
CA LEU A 69 -19.72 -1.43 11.70
C LEU A 69 -18.46 -1.55 12.55
N LYS A 70 -17.52 -2.40 12.14
CA LYS A 70 -16.30 -2.70 12.93
C LYS A 70 -15.03 -2.09 12.33
N VAL A 71 -14.96 -1.96 11.00
CA VAL A 71 -13.78 -1.44 10.29
C VAL A 71 -13.33 -0.06 10.78
N PRO A 72 -14.21 0.94 11.01
CA PRO A 72 -13.80 2.26 11.48
C PRO A 72 -13.01 2.23 12.79
N ASN A 73 -13.23 1.21 13.64
CA ASN A 73 -12.50 1.08 14.91
C ASN A 73 -11.01 0.80 14.69
N ALA A 74 -10.65 0.10 13.61
CA ALA A 74 -9.26 -0.16 13.26
C ALA A 74 -8.50 1.10 12.80
N PHE A 75 -9.20 2.22 12.59
CA PHE A 75 -8.64 3.48 12.08
C PHE A 75 -8.84 4.68 13.02
N ARG A 76 -9.43 4.51 14.23
CA ARG A 76 -9.78 5.65 15.10
C ARG A 76 -8.60 6.55 15.48
N ASP A 77 -7.43 5.96 15.70
CA ASP A 77 -6.24 6.66 16.18
C ASP A 77 -5.16 6.79 15.10
N THR A 78 -5.55 6.75 13.82
CA THR A 78 -4.64 6.93 12.69
C THR A 78 -5.09 8.07 11.79
N THR A 79 -4.14 8.89 11.36
CA THR A 79 -4.37 9.87 10.29
C THR A 79 -3.84 9.28 9.00
N ILE A 80 -4.70 9.13 8.00
CA ILE A 80 -4.30 8.61 6.70
C ILE A 80 -3.92 9.77 5.80
N VAL A 81 -2.65 9.81 5.41
CA VAL A 81 -2.18 10.67 4.32
C VAL A 81 -2.29 9.85 3.03
N PRO A 82 -2.97 10.35 1.97
CA PRO A 82 -3.06 9.63 0.70
C PRO A 82 -1.66 9.44 0.12
N ALA A 83 -1.26 8.20 -0.11
CA ALA A 83 0.01 7.83 -0.73
C ALA A 83 -0.26 7.29 -2.14
N LEU A 84 0.61 7.60 -3.10
CA LEU A 84 0.56 6.95 -4.41
C LEU A 84 1.07 5.52 -4.27
N LEU A 85 0.20 4.55 -4.53
CA LEU A 85 0.46 3.12 -4.38
C LEU A 85 0.78 2.50 -5.74
N HIS A 86 1.64 1.48 -5.78
CA HIS A 86 1.76 0.57 -6.92
C HIS A 86 0.45 -0.21 -7.12
N GLY A 87 -0.18 -0.64 -6.02
CA GLY A 87 -1.50 -1.28 -6.02
C GLY A 87 -1.52 -2.81 -6.20
N ASP A 88 -0.45 -3.38 -6.76
CA ASP A 88 -0.26 -4.83 -6.98
C ASP A 88 1.21 -5.26 -6.77
N LEU A 89 1.81 -4.86 -5.65
CA LEU A 89 3.25 -5.04 -5.40
C LEU A 89 3.58 -6.40 -4.73
N TRP A 90 3.64 -7.45 -5.54
CA TRP A 90 4.04 -8.81 -5.11
C TRP A 90 5.26 -9.31 -5.90
N GLU A 91 5.83 -10.45 -5.52
CA GLU A 91 7.11 -10.97 -6.02
C GLU A 91 7.25 -10.97 -7.54
N ALA A 92 6.24 -11.42 -8.28
CA ALA A 92 6.33 -11.47 -9.74
C ALA A 92 6.30 -10.09 -10.42
N ASN A 93 5.86 -9.06 -9.71
CA ASN A 93 5.80 -7.67 -10.19
C ASN A 93 7.04 -6.85 -9.76
N VAL A 94 8.07 -7.52 -9.24
CA VAL A 94 9.35 -6.89 -8.89
C VAL A 94 10.49 -7.62 -9.56
N GLY A 95 11.40 -6.86 -10.15
CA GLY A 95 12.68 -7.34 -10.65
C GLY A 95 13.81 -6.42 -10.19
N GLU A 96 15.03 -6.73 -10.63
CA GLU A 96 16.19 -5.88 -10.41
C GLU A 96 17.11 -5.89 -11.64
N ASP A 97 17.84 -4.78 -11.82
CA ASP A 97 19.00 -4.72 -12.69
C ASP A 97 20.20 -4.14 -11.93
N ASP A 98 21.31 -3.90 -12.63
CA ASP A 98 22.53 -3.33 -12.02
C ASP A 98 22.33 -1.92 -11.43
N ARG A 99 21.21 -1.25 -11.72
CA ARG A 99 20.86 0.09 -11.23
C ARG A 99 19.91 0.04 -10.03
N GLY A 100 19.26 -1.08 -9.75
CA GLY A 100 18.40 -1.27 -8.58
C GLY A 100 17.08 -1.99 -8.89
N PRO A 101 16.08 -1.86 -8.00
CA PRO A 101 14.79 -2.52 -8.16
C PRO A 101 13.98 -1.90 -9.30
N ILE A 102 13.19 -2.73 -9.97
CA ILE A 102 12.29 -2.37 -11.06
C ILE A 102 10.90 -2.93 -10.73
N LEU A 103 9.86 -2.10 -10.88
CA LEU A 103 8.46 -2.49 -10.62
C LEU A 103 7.71 -2.66 -11.95
N PHE A 104 6.81 -3.64 -12.00
CA PHE A 104 6.02 -3.99 -13.20
C PHE A 104 4.52 -4.04 -12.88
N ASP A 105 3.70 -3.87 -13.92
CA ASP A 105 2.25 -4.07 -13.89
C ASP A 105 1.52 -3.32 -12.74
N PRO A 106 1.67 -1.98 -12.65
CA PRO A 106 1.02 -1.21 -11.61
C PRO A 106 -0.50 -1.15 -11.79
N GLY A 107 -1.22 -1.39 -10.70
CA GLY A 107 -2.63 -1.07 -10.52
C GLY A 107 -2.80 0.22 -9.72
N SER A 108 -2.06 1.27 -10.07
CA SER A 108 -1.83 2.42 -9.18
C SER A 108 -3.07 3.23 -8.81
N PHE A 109 -3.13 3.65 -7.55
CA PHE A 109 -4.13 4.57 -7.01
C PHE A 109 -3.59 5.32 -5.79
N TYR A 110 -4.28 6.37 -5.36
CA TYR A 110 -4.00 7.01 -4.08
C TYR A 110 -4.78 6.30 -2.95
N GLY A 111 -4.08 5.85 -1.91
CA GLY A 111 -4.69 5.13 -0.79
C GLY A 111 -3.88 5.23 0.50
N HIS A 112 -4.22 4.41 1.50
CA HIS A 112 -3.41 4.29 2.71
C HIS A 112 -2.16 3.45 2.41
N SER A 113 -0.97 3.95 2.75
CA SER A 113 0.31 3.29 2.45
C SER A 113 0.45 1.89 3.05
N GLU A 114 -0.22 1.61 4.16
CA GLU A 114 -0.23 0.26 4.77
C GLU A 114 -0.89 -0.82 3.89
N TYR A 115 -1.73 -0.44 2.92
CA TYR A 115 -2.31 -1.37 1.95
C TYR A 115 -1.21 -2.14 1.21
N GLU A 116 -0.20 -1.42 0.70
CA GLU A 116 0.87 -2.01 -0.10
C GLU A 116 1.78 -2.91 0.72
N LEU A 117 2.03 -2.54 1.98
CA LEU A 117 2.79 -3.36 2.92
C LEU A 117 2.11 -4.70 3.22
N SER A 118 0.78 -4.76 3.14
CA SER A 118 0.04 -6.00 3.35
C SER A 118 0.17 -6.99 2.19
N ILE A 119 0.43 -6.48 0.98
CA ILE A 119 0.83 -7.29 -0.18
C ILE A 119 2.26 -7.77 0.03
N GLY A 120 3.09 -6.93 0.64
CA GLY A 120 4.49 -7.23 0.91
C GLY A 120 4.73 -8.41 1.84
N ASP A 121 3.78 -8.77 2.71
CA ASP A 121 3.88 -10.02 3.49
C ASP A 121 3.87 -11.28 2.59
N MET A 122 3.48 -11.14 1.31
CA MET A 122 3.65 -12.19 0.30
C MET A 122 5.10 -12.40 -0.14
N PHE A 123 6.03 -11.49 0.19
CA PHE A 123 7.48 -11.70 0.00
C PHE A 123 8.11 -12.62 1.08
N GLY A 124 7.33 -13.06 2.06
CA GLY A 124 7.74 -14.01 3.12
C GLY A 124 8.71 -13.44 4.17
N ASP A 125 9.21 -14.33 5.05
CA ASP A 125 10.04 -14.00 6.22
C ASP A 125 11.40 -13.31 5.92
N ARG A 126 11.74 -13.13 4.64
CA ARG A 126 13.06 -12.68 4.20
C ARG A 126 13.16 -11.17 3.93
N CYS A 127 12.14 -10.39 4.30
CA CYS A 127 12.04 -8.97 3.98
C CYS A 127 12.32 -8.00 5.13
N GLY A 128 13.03 -8.44 6.18
CA GLY A 128 13.36 -7.58 7.32
C GLY A 128 14.04 -6.25 6.92
N ASP A 129 15.00 -6.32 6.00
CA ASP A 129 15.72 -5.15 5.49
C ASP A 129 14.82 -4.15 4.73
N PHE A 130 13.84 -4.66 3.97
CA PHE A 130 12.85 -3.85 3.26
C PHE A 130 11.95 -3.10 4.26
N TYR A 131 11.35 -3.81 5.20
CA TYR A 131 10.46 -3.22 6.19
C TYR A 131 11.18 -2.26 7.14
N GLU A 132 12.41 -2.59 7.55
CA GLU A 132 13.23 -1.69 8.36
C GLU A 132 13.51 -0.37 7.63
N ALA A 133 13.96 -0.44 6.38
CA ALA A 133 14.20 0.74 5.55
C ALA A 133 12.93 1.57 5.34
N TYR A 134 11.82 0.92 5.00
CA TYR A 134 10.55 1.58 4.78
C TYR A 134 10.08 2.29 6.07
N HIS A 135 10.11 1.61 7.22
CA HIS A 135 9.61 2.16 8.48
C HIS A 135 10.52 3.23 9.09
N ARG A 136 11.78 3.35 8.66
CA ARG A 136 12.60 4.54 8.95
C ARG A 136 12.04 5.81 8.30
N LYS A 137 11.34 5.69 7.16
CA LYS A 137 10.70 6.81 6.46
C LYS A 137 9.27 7.04 6.96
N ILE A 138 8.50 5.96 7.11
CA ILE A 138 7.10 6.00 7.52
C ILE A 138 6.90 5.03 8.71
N PRO A 139 6.94 5.54 9.96
CA PRO A 139 6.74 4.71 11.15
C PRO A 139 5.39 4.00 11.16
N LYS A 140 5.32 2.82 11.78
CA LYS A 140 4.05 2.11 11.99
C LYS A 140 3.09 2.95 12.81
N SER A 141 1.90 3.20 12.28
CA SER A 141 0.83 3.87 13.01
C SER A 141 0.22 2.93 14.07
N PRO A 142 -0.37 3.47 15.15
CA PRO A 142 -1.14 2.65 16.10
C PRO A 142 -2.16 1.78 15.37
N GLY A 143 -2.24 0.50 15.72
CA GLY A 143 -3.13 -0.47 15.06
C GLY A 143 -2.65 -0.98 13.70
N PHE A 144 -1.40 -0.72 13.29
CA PHE A 144 -0.81 -1.24 12.04
C PHE A 144 -1.06 -2.74 11.86
N GLU A 145 -0.68 -3.55 12.86
CA GLU A 145 -0.80 -5.02 12.80
C GLU A 145 -2.28 -5.47 12.71
N LEU A 146 -3.21 -4.71 13.29
CA LEU A 146 -4.65 -5.00 13.21
C LEU A 146 -5.20 -4.76 11.79
N ARG A 147 -4.62 -3.79 11.04
CA ARG A 147 -5.07 -3.42 9.69
C ARG A 147 -4.47 -4.29 8.60
N GLN A 148 -3.32 -4.93 8.81
CA GLN A 148 -2.70 -5.85 7.85
C GLN A 148 -3.67 -6.91 7.31
N PRO A 149 -4.34 -7.73 8.15
CA PRO A 149 -5.28 -8.74 7.65
C PRO A 149 -6.51 -8.13 6.94
N LEU A 150 -6.88 -6.89 7.29
CA LEU A 150 -7.98 -6.18 6.61
C LEU A 150 -7.60 -5.81 5.18
N TYR A 151 -6.36 -5.37 4.95
CA TYR A 151 -5.87 -5.09 3.60
C TYR A 151 -5.66 -6.38 2.79
N GLN A 152 -5.10 -7.42 3.40
CA GLN A 152 -4.96 -8.74 2.77
C GLN A 152 -6.29 -9.34 2.31
N LEU A 153 -7.41 -8.99 2.96
CA LEU A 153 -8.74 -9.45 2.56
C LEU A 153 -9.10 -8.98 1.15
N PHE A 154 -8.73 -7.77 0.75
CA PHE A 154 -8.95 -7.28 -0.62
C PHE A 154 -8.27 -8.18 -1.65
N HIS A 155 -6.98 -8.48 -1.44
CA HIS A 155 -6.21 -9.36 -2.32
C HIS A 155 -6.75 -10.79 -2.34
N SER A 156 -7.17 -11.30 -1.18
CA SER A 156 -7.76 -12.63 -1.06
C SER A 156 -9.09 -12.74 -1.81
N LEU A 157 -9.91 -11.68 -1.79
CA LEU A 157 -11.14 -11.60 -2.56
C LEU A 157 -10.85 -11.46 -4.06
N ASN A 158 -9.87 -10.64 -4.44
CA ASN A 158 -9.45 -10.46 -5.83
C ASN A 158 -8.95 -11.79 -6.44
N ASN A 159 -8.11 -12.52 -5.70
CA ASN A 159 -7.60 -13.82 -6.13
C ASN A 159 -8.72 -14.87 -6.23
N TRP A 160 -9.68 -14.88 -5.31
CA TRP A 160 -10.86 -15.73 -5.45
C TRP A 160 -11.67 -15.37 -6.71
N ASN A 161 -11.86 -14.08 -6.98
CA ASN A 161 -12.58 -13.63 -8.18
C ASN A 161 -11.88 -14.07 -9.49
N HIS A 162 -10.55 -13.94 -9.58
CA HIS A 162 -9.79 -14.24 -10.79
C HIS A 162 -9.47 -15.72 -10.99
N PHE A 163 -9.10 -16.43 -9.91
CA PHE A 163 -8.55 -17.79 -9.98
C PHE A 163 -9.48 -18.85 -9.39
N GLY A 164 -10.63 -18.45 -8.87
CA GLY A 164 -11.69 -19.36 -8.46
C GLY A 164 -11.47 -20.02 -7.10
N SER A 165 -12.03 -21.23 -6.96
CA SER A 165 -12.30 -21.86 -5.66
C SER A 165 -11.07 -22.24 -4.83
N ALA A 166 -9.86 -22.26 -5.43
CA ALA A 166 -8.61 -22.52 -4.72
C ALA A 166 -8.38 -21.52 -3.57
N PHE A 167 -8.79 -20.26 -3.75
CA PHE A 167 -8.65 -19.20 -2.74
C PHE A 167 -9.84 -19.10 -1.79
N ARG A 168 -10.96 -19.79 -2.07
CA ARG A 168 -12.19 -19.66 -1.28
C ARG A 168 -11.98 -19.96 0.20
N ARG A 169 -11.24 -21.03 0.51
CA ARG A 169 -11.05 -21.46 1.91
C ARG A 169 -10.23 -20.45 2.69
N SER A 170 -9.06 -20.05 2.18
CA SER A 170 -8.18 -19.08 2.83
C SER A 170 -8.86 -17.73 3.00
N THR A 171 -9.59 -17.25 1.98
CA THR A 171 -10.35 -15.99 2.08
C THR A 171 -11.44 -16.05 3.16
N LEU A 172 -12.21 -17.15 3.23
CA LEU A 172 -13.23 -17.31 4.27
C LEU A 172 -12.63 -17.43 5.68
N ASP A 173 -11.48 -18.08 5.82
CA ASP A 173 -10.80 -18.20 7.10
C ASP A 173 -10.27 -16.84 7.57
N LEU A 174 -9.72 -16.02 6.66
CA LEU A 174 -9.34 -14.63 6.94
C LEU A 174 -10.54 -13.77 7.34
N MET A 175 -11.68 -13.90 6.65
CA MET A 175 -12.91 -13.20 7.03
C MET A 175 -13.38 -13.58 8.44
N ARG A 176 -13.34 -14.86 8.80
CA ARG A 176 -13.71 -15.33 10.14
C ARG A 176 -12.76 -14.80 11.21
N TYR A 177 -11.47 -14.77 10.91
CA TYR A 177 -10.47 -14.20 11.81
C TYR A 177 -10.72 -12.71 12.05
N LEU A 178 -10.97 -11.94 10.98
CA LEU A 178 -11.30 -10.52 11.08
C LEU A 178 -12.54 -10.25 11.94
N LEU A 179 -13.56 -11.11 11.89
CA LEU A 179 -14.75 -10.98 12.74
C LEU A 179 -14.46 -11.14 14.24
N GLN A 180 -13.37 -11.83 14.61
CA GLN A 180 -12.97 -12.06 15.99
C GLN A 180 -12.12 -10.92 16.56
N ILE A 181 -11.30 -10.27 15.72
CA ILE A 181 -10.33 -9.25 16.17
C ILE A 181 -10.82 -7.81 15.99
N LEU A 182 -11.79 -7.58 15.11
CA LEU A 182 -12.46 -6.28 14.92
C LEU A 182 -13.70 -6.15 15.82
#